data_AF-A0A968GLH0-F1
#
_entry.id   AF-A0A968GLH0-F1
#
_cell.length_a   1.000
_cell.length_b   1.000
_cell.length_c   1.000
_cell.angle_alpha   90.00
_cell.angle_beta   90.00
_cell.angle_gamma   90.00
#
_symmetry.space_group_name_H-M   'P 1'
#
loop_
_entity.id
_entity.type
_entity.pdbx_description
1 polymer ?
#
loop_
_entity_poly.entity_id
_entity_poly.type
_entity_poly.pdbx_seq_one_letter_code
_entity_poly.pdbx_strand_id
1 'polypeptide(L)'
;MNTITRTTRACTLETLNSDLRAAMHTHAKRYNLTDLESDVLLCCETTSIRQKSGLFAGIVTTLSAVFVTPKWLVWADSTDQNDAEVGSAQLKHIDVRDYRDTARFTISPDQGLNITGRYTDKNKTGITFIVLGSDPDGQNFRQVLKAAMDKAA
;
A
#
# COMPACT_ATOMS: atom_id res chain seq x y z
N MET A 1 0.51 -20.70 -16.48
CA MET A 1 -0.08 -19.80 -15.46
C MET A 1 1.01 -18.87 -14.98
N ASN A 2 0.76 -17.56 -14.93
CA ASN A 2 1.70 -16.64 -14.29
C ASN A 2 1.43 -16.71 -12.78
N THR A 3 2.40 -17.20 -12.02
CA THR A 3 2.31 -17.22 -10.55
C THR A 3 2.86 -15.91 -10.01
N ILE A 4 2.11 -15.30 -9.08
CA ILE A 4 2.55 -14.12 -8.33
C ILE A 4 2.65 -14.53 -6.86
N THR A 5 3.85 -14.36 -6.29
CA THR A 5 4.08 -14.53 -4.85
C THR A 5 4.16 -13.15 -4.21
N ARG A 6 3.46 -12.95 -3.09
CA ARG A 6 3.57 -11.73 -2.28
C ARG A 6 4.00 -12.07 -0.88
N THR A 7 4.98 -11.31 -0.40
CA THR A 7 5.46 -11.40 0.98
C THR A 7 5.40 -10.00 1.56
N THR A 8 4.56 -9.82 2.57
CA THR A 8 4.54 -8.62 3.40
C THR A 8 5.41 -8.84 4.64
N ARG A 9 6.10 -7.78 5.05
CA ARG A 9 6.82 -7.71 6.32
C ARG A 9 6.47 -6.41 7.03
N ALA A 10 6.43 -6.44 8.35
CA ALA A 10 6.42 -5.23 9.15
C ALA A 10 7.75 -4.46 8.99
N CYS A 11 7.68 -3.15 9.07
CA CYS A 11 8.82 -2.23 9.05
C CYS A 11 8.63 -1.08 10.03
N THR A 12 9.65 -0.25 10.11
CA THR A 12 9.60 1.12 10.60
C THR A 12 9.93 2.05 9.43
N LEU A 13 9.72 3.36 9.57
CA LEU A 13 10.14 4.30 8.53
C LEU A 13 11.65 4.23 8.29
N GLU A 14 12.46 3.91 9.30
CA GLU A 14 13.93 3.80 9.17
C GLU A 14 14.37 2.52 8.45
N THR A 15 13.59 1.44 8.56
CA THR A 15 13.91 0.11 7.98
C THR A 15 13.16 -0.18 6.69
N LEU A 16 12.35 0.77 6.24
CA LEU A 16 11.74 0.78 4.91
C LEU A 16 12.82 0.96 3.85
N ASN A 17 12.64 0.37 2.66
CA ASN A 17 13.48 0.65 1.51
C ASN A 17 13.71 2.16 1.32
N SER A 18 14.97 2.54 1.09
CA SER A 18 15.42 3.94 1.09
C SER A 18 14.71 4.77 0.03
N ASP A 19 14.44 4.19 -1.12
CA ASP A 19 13.90 4.91 -2.28
C ASP A 19 12.40 5.15 -2.08
N LEU A 20 11.68 4.12 -1.63
CA LEU A 20 10.28 4.25 -1.22
C LEU A 20 10.13 5.27 -0.09
N ARG A 21 10.99 5.21 0.92
CA ARG A 21 11.00 6.18 2.02
C ARG A 21 11.23 7.61 1.53
N ALA A 22 12.23 7.81 0.66
CA ALA A 22 12.54 9.12 0.10
C ALA A 22 11.37 9.68 -0.73
N ALA A 23 10.72 8.83 -1.53
CA ALA A 23 9.54 9.20 -2.31
C ALA A 23 8.35 9.57 -1.39
N MET A 24 8.07 8.75 -0.37
CA MET A 24 6.99 9.01 0.60
C MET A 24 7.21 10.31 1.37
N HIS A 25 8.43 10.59 1.81
CA HIS A 25 8.77 11.84 2.47
C HIS A 25 8.70 13.05 1.52
N THR A 26 9.06 12.89 0.25
CA THR A 26 8.89 13.94 -0.77
C THR A 26 7.42 14.27 -1.00
N HIS A 27 6.56 13.25 -1.10
CA HIS A 27 5.11 13.39 -1.20
C HIS A 27 4.51 14.09 0.03
N ALA A 28 4.94 13.66 1.22
CA ALA A 28 4.53 14.26 2.49
C ALA A 28 4.80 15.76 2.54
N LYS A 29 6.01 16.17 2.16
CA LYS A 29 6.39 17.60 2.07
C LYS A 29 5.57 18.34 1.03
N ARG A 30 5.42 17.77 -0.17
CA ARG A 30 4.69 18.40 -1.29
C ARG A 30 3.24 18.73 -0.92
N TYR A 31 2.59 17.84 -0.17
CA TYR A 31 1.18 18.00 0.21
C TYR A 31 0.96 18.44 1.66
N ASN A 32 2.03 18.85 2.35
CA ASN A 32 2.00 19.32 3.73
C ASN A 32 1.28 18.34 4.68
N LEU A 33 1.63 17.05 4.57
CA LEU A 33 1.09 16.00 5.42
C LEU A 33 1.74 16.13 6.81
N THR A 34 0.96 16.58 7.79
CA THR A 34 1.40 16.71 9.18
C THR A 34 1.33 15.37 9.92
N ASP A 35 2.13 15.24 10.98
CA ASP A 35 2.02 14.15 11.98
C ASP A 35 2.30 12.74 11.40
N LEU A 36 3.15 12.66 10.38
CA LEU A 36 3.47 11.37 9.73
C LEU A 36 4.54 10.56 10.44
N GLU A 37 5.55 11.22 11.01
CA GLU A 37 6.74 10.55 11.55
C GLU A 37 6.63 10.26 13.06
N SER A 38 5.79 11.01 13.80
CA SER A 38 5.63 10.86 15.25
C SER A 38 4.65 9.77 15.68
N ASP A 39 3.71 9.39 14.80
CA ASP A 39 2.54 8.60 15.17
C ASP A 39 2.27 7.45 14.18
N VAL A 40 3.32 6.80 13.69
CA VAL A 40 3.15 5.59 12.85
C VAL A 40 2.60 4.45 13.69
N LEU A 41 1.37 4.03 13.39
CA LEU A 41 0.74 2.88 14.05
C LEU A 41 1.28 1.57 13.49
N LEU A 42 1.56 1.53 12.18
CA LEU A 42 2.17 0.38 11.51
C LEU A 42 2.77 0.80 10.16
N CYS A 43 3.90 0.19 9.80
CA CYS A 43 4.52 0.24 8.48
C CYS A 43 4.64 -1.21 7.96
N CYS A 44 4.35 -1.40 6.68
CA CYS A 44 4.56 -2.65 5.98
C CYS A 44 5.25 -2.41 4.63
N GLU A 45 6.08 -3.36 4.26
CA GLU A 45 6.68 -3.47 2.93
C GLU A 45 6.26 -4.80 2.31
N THR A 46 5.82 -4.77 1.06
CA THR A 46 5.36 -5.94 0.31
C THR A 46 6.23 -6.12 -0.92
N THR A 47 6.89 -7.27 -1.01
CA THR A 47 7.60 -7.70 -2.22
C THR A 47 6.68 -8.59 -3.03
N SER A 48 6.46 -8.22 -4.31
CA SER A 48 5.71 -9.04 -5.25
C SER A 48 6.65 -9.60 -6.32
N ILE A 49 6.68 -10.93 -6.45
CA ILE A 49 7.49 -11.63 -7.46
C ILE A 49 6.54 -12.25 -8.47
N ARG A 50 6.59 -11.78 -9.71
CA ARG A 50 5.82 -12.30 -10.84
C ARG A 50 6.73 -13.09 -11.77
N GLN A 51 6.44 -14.37 -11.93
CA GLN A 51 7.06 -15.20 -12.96
C GLN A 51 6.29 -15.04 -14.27
N LYS A 52 6.94 -14.45 -15.28
CA LYS A 52 6.42 -14.36 -16.65
C LYS A 52 6.83 -15.61 -17.43
N SER A 53 5.91 -16.14 -18.22
CA SER A 53 6.12 -17.28 -19.11
C SER A 53 5.91 -16.89 -20.59
N GLY A 54 6.44 -17.68 -21.53
CA GLY A 54 6.33 -17.44 -22.97
C GLY A 54 7.51 -16.64 -23.54
N LEU A 55 7.29 -15.90 -24.64
CA LEU A 55 8.34 -15.18 -25.38
C LEU A 55 9.05 -14.08 -24.57
N PHE A 56 8.44 -13.65 -23.45
CA PHE A 56 9.00 -12.69 -22.49
C PHE A 56 9.20 -13.33 -21.12
N ALA A 57 9.76 -14.55 -21.10
CA ALA A 57 10.07 -15.26 -19.87
C ALA A 57 11.02 -14.44 -18.98
N GLY A 58 10.74 -14.41 -17.68
CA GLY A 58 11.56 -13.65 -16.73
C GLY A 58 10.88 -13.48 -15.37
N ILE A 59 11.64 -12.92 -14.43
CA ILE A 59 11.15 -12.57 -13.10
C ILE A 59 11.01 -11.05 -13.04
N VAL A 60 9.83 -10.58 -12.66
CA VAL A 60 9.60 -9.17 -12.33
C VAL A 60 9.35 -9.07 -10.84
N THR A 61 10.14 -8.25 -10.17
CA THR A 61 9.97 -7.93 -8.75
C THR A 61 9.47 -6.51 -8.63
N THR A 62 8.40 -6.30 -7.87
CA THR A 62 7.92 -4.97 -7.51
C THR A 62 7.93 -4.84 -5.99
N LEU A 63 8.15 -3.61 -5.52
CA LEU A 63 8.18 -3.30 -4.11
C LEU A 63 7.09 -2.28 -3.80
N SER A 64 6.34 -2.53 -2.74
CA SER A 64 5.29 -1.63 -2.27
C SER A 64 5.51 -1.33 -0.80
N ALA A 65 5.26 -0.11 -0.39
CA ALA A 65 5.27 0.32 0.99
C ALA A 65 3.91 0.88 1.36
N VAL A 66 3.51 0.67 2.62
CA VAL A 66 2.34 1.32 3.17
C VAL A 66 2.57 1.58 4.65
N PHE A 67 2.18 2.76 5.12
CA PHE A 67 2.10 3.01 6.55
C PHE A 67 0.82 3.75 6.90
N VAL A 68 0.41 3.58 8.16
CA VAL A 68 -0.80 4.15 8.71
C VAL A 68 -0.47 4.93 9.98
N THR A 69 -1.02 6.13 10.08
CA THR A 69 -1.03 6.96 11.29
C THR A 69 -2.49 7.15 11.74
N PRO A 70 -2.78 7.78 12.90
CA PRO A 70 -4.15 8.05 13.31
C PRO A 70 -4.98 8.85 12.28
N LYS A 71 -4.32 9.60 11.39
CA LYS A 71 -4.98 10.49 10.43
C LYS A 71 -4.79 10.05 8.98
N TRP A 72 -3.68 9.41 8.65
CA TRP A 72 -3.26 9.21 7.27
C TRP A 72 -3.04 7.74 6.94
N LEU A 73 -3.41 7.38 5.71
CA LEU A 73 -2.86 6.24 4.99
C LEU A 73 -1.93 6.79 3.92
N VAL A 74 -0.69 6.29 3.86
CA VAL A 74 0.29 6.65 2.82
C VAL A 74 0.83 5.36 2.22
N TRP A 75 0.90 5.30 0.90
CA TRP A 75 1.42 4.14 0.17
C TRP A 75 2.35 4.56 -0.95
N ALA A 76 3.24 3.66 -1.32
CA ALA A 76 4.13 3.82 -2.45
C ALA A 76 4.30 2.48 -3.18
N ASP A 77 4.38 2.53 -4.51
CA ASP A 77 4.61 1.38 -5.36
C ASP A 77 5.77 1.67 -6.30
N SER A 78 6.69 0.72 -6.45
CA SER A 78 7.86 0.81 -7.30
C SER A 78 7.99 -0.47 -8.13
N THR A 79 8.09 -0.28 -9.44
CA THR A 79 8.46 -1.34 -10.39
C THR A 79 9.93 -1.33 -10.76
N ASP A 80 10.64 -0.25 -10.41
CA ASP A 80 12.08 -0.09 -10.54
C ASP A 80 12.66 0.76 -9.40
N GLN A 81 13.98 0.65 -9.21
CA GLN A 81 14.72 1.58 -8.37
C GLN A 81 14.75 2.91 -9.12
N ASN A 82 13.89 3.86 -8.74
CA ASN A 82 13.91 5.32 -8.99
C ASN A 82 12.54 5.93 -9.37
N ASP A 83 11.52 5.14 -9.73
CA ASP A 83 10.19 5.67 -10.07
C ASP A 83 9.10 5.08 -9.16
N ALA A 84 9.05 5.60 -7.93
CA ALA A 84 8.02 5.22 -6.97
C ALA A 84 6.78 6.14 -7.12
N GLU A 85 5.64 5.56 -7.46
CA GLU A 85 4.35 6.25 -7.41
C GLU A 85 3.90 6.28 -5.94
N VAL A 86 3.59 7.47 -5.42
CA VAL A 86 3.17 7.66 -4.04
C VAL A 86 1.77 8.25 -3.98
N GLY A 87 0.94 7.72 -3.10
CA GLY A 87 -0.36 8.26 -2.78
C GLY A 87 -0.59 8.41 -1.29
N SER A 88 -1.54 9.26 -0.93
CA SER A 88 -2.00 9.38 0.44
C SER A 88 -3.46 9.78 0.52
N ALA A 89 -4.09 9.44 1.64
CA ALA A 89 -5.45 9.84 1.95
C ALA A 89 -5.66 9.99 3.46
N GLN A 90 -6.59 10.85 3.87
CA GLN A 90 -7.04 10.89 5.26
C GLN A 90 -7.96 9.71 5.53
N LEU A 91 -7.77 9.01 6.65
CA LEU A 91 -8.56 7.84 7.02
C LEU A 91 -10.07 8.14 7.03
N LYS A 92 -10.47 9.32 7.52
CA LYS A 92 -11.87 9.77 7.54
C LYS A 92 -12.51 10.05 6.17
N HIS A 93 -11.72 10.05 5.09
CA HIS A 93 -12.20 10.34 3.73
C HIS A 93 -12.07 9.14 2.78
N ILE A 94 -11.79 7.95 3.32
CA ILE A 94 -11.67 6.71 2.56
C ILE A 94 -12.53 5.61 3.15
N ASP A 95 -12.90 4.69 2.28
CA ASP A 95 -13.45 3.38 2.61
C ASP A 95 -12.43 2.31 2.23
N VAL A 96 -12.37 1.25 3.04
CA VAL A 96 -11.46 0.13 2.83
C VAL A 96 -12.25 -1.16 2.75
N ARG A 97 -11.98 -1.95 1.70
CA ARG A 97 -12.61 -3.25 1.47
C ARG A 97 -11.55 -4.28 1.13
N ASP A 98 -11.62 -5.45 1.75
CA ASP A 98 -10.75 -6.55 1.33
C ASP A 98 -11.07 -6.91 -0.12
N TYR A 99 -10.03 -7.00 -0.95
CA TYR A 99 -10.21 -7.24 -2.37
C TYR A 99 -10.92 -8.56 -2.64
N ARG A 100 -10.74 -9.56 -1.76
CA ARG A 100 -11.42 -10.87 -1.81
C ARG A 100 -12.95 -10.76 -1.78
N ASP A 101 -13.46 -9.69 -1.16
CA ASP A 101 -14.89 -9.45 -1.01
C ASP A 101 -15.49 -8.73 -2.21
N THR A 102 -14.69 -8.41 -3.24
CA THR A 102 -15.14 -7.69 -4.43
C THR A 102 -15.50 -8.64 -5.58
N ALA A 103 -16.42 -8.23 -6.45
CA ALA A 103 -16.77 -9.02 -7.64
C ALA A 103 -15.53 -9.30 -8.53
N ARG A 104 -14.53 -8.42 -8.51
CA ARG A 104 -13.31 -8.52 -9.33
C ARG A 104 -12.40 -9.66 -8.90
N PHE A 105 -12.48 -10.10 -7.64
CA PHE A 105 -11.70 -11.24 -7.15
C PHE A 105 -11.98 -12.52 -7.93
N THR A 106 -13.22 -12.74 -8.36
CA THR A 106 -13.59 -13.92 -9.16
C THR A 106 -12.93 -13.95 -10.55
N ILE A 107 -12.60 -12.78 -11.09
CA ILE A 107 -11.99 -12.60 -12.42
C ILE A 107 -10.47 -12.60 -12.32
N SER A 108 -9.93 -11.93 -11.31
CA SER A 108 -8.49 -11.80 -11.07
C SER A 108 -8.22 -11.93 -9.57
N PRO A 109 -8.06 -13.15 -9.05
CA PRO A 109 -7.80 -13.38 -7.63
C PRO A 109 -6.50 -12.73 -7.20
N ASP A 110 -6.57 -11.94 -6.14
CA ASP A 110 -5.43 -11.19 -5.60
C ASP A 110 -5.59 -10.97 -4.08
N GLN A 111 -4.52 -10.61 -3.38
CA GLN A 111 -4.47 -10.35 -1.96
C GLN A 111 -4.10 -8.90 -1.71
N GLY A 112 -5.00 -8.18 -1.01
CA GLY A 112 -4.79 -6.78 -0.71
C GLY A 112 -6.10 -6.09 -0.34
N LEU A 113 -6.06 -4.77 -0.33
CA LEU A 113 -7.18 -3.92 0.05
C LEU A 113 -7.49 -2.93 -1.07
N ASN A 114 -8.76 -2.79 -1.41
CA ASN A 114 -9.23 -1.66 -2.21
C ASN A 114 -9.49 -0.46 -1.29
N ILE A 115 -8.85 0.66 -1.60
CA ILE A 115 -9.06 1.94 -0.93
C ILE A 115 -9.84 2.83 -1.88
N THR A 116 -11.04 3.24 -1.49
CA THR A 116 -11.87 4.16 -2.26
C THR A 116 -12.01 5.46 -1.51
N GLY A 117 -11.87 6.60 -2.18
CA GLY A 117 -12.06 7.89 -1.50
C GLY A 117 -11.29 9.03 -2.16
N ARG A 118 -11.16 10.13 -1.43
CA ARG A 118 -10.45 11.32 -1.92
C ARG A 118 -8.98 11.28 -1.50
N TYR A 119 -8.09 11.26 -2.50
CA TYR A 119 -6.64 11.27 -2.27
C TYR A 119 -6.11 12.70 -2.21
N THR A 120 -4.99 12.88 -1.54
CA THR A 120 -4.43 14.21 -1.26
C THR A 120 -4.02 14.94 -2.54
N ASP A 121 -3.55 14.21 -3.54
CA ASP A 121 -3.10 14.71 -4.84
C ASP A 121 -4.23 14.82 -5.88
N LYS A 122 -5.44 14.32 -5.58
CA LYS A 122 -6.54 14.24 -6.54
C LYS A 122 -7.72 15.11 -6.11
N ASN A 123 -8.23 15.89 -7.07
CA ASN A 123 -9.44 16.68 -6.91
C ASN A 123 -10.73 15.84 -7.04
N LYS A 124 -10.62 14.52 -7.18
CA LYS A 124 -11.74 13.59 -7.39
C LYS A 124 -11.54 12.32 -6.57
N THR A 125 -12.63 11.62 -6.32
CA THR A 125 -12.62 10.28 -5.72
C THR A 125 -11.96 9.28 -6.66
N GLY A 126 -11.10 8.41 -6.12
CA GLY A 126 -10.43 7.34 -6.85
C GLY A 126 -10.55 6.00 -6.12
N ILE A 127 -10.05 4.95 -6.79
CA ILE A 127 -9.85 3.63 -6.22
C ILE A 127 -8.38 3.26 -6.44
N THR A 128 -7.72 2.78 -5.40
CA THR A 128 -6.36 2.23 -5.44
C THR A 128 -6.37 0.87 -4.77
N PHE A 129 -5.40 0.03 -5.13
CA PHE A 129 -5.25 -1.29 -4.58
C PHE A 129 -3.91 -1.38 -3.83
N ILE A 130 -3.99 -1.60 -2.52
CA ILE A 130 -2.81 -1.84 -1.68
C ILE A 130 -2.54 -3.34 -1.66
N VAL A 131 -1.44 -3.73 -2.29
CA VAL A 131 -0.98 -5.13 -2.31
C VAL A 131 -0.49 -5.56 -0.93
N LEU A 132 -0.96 -6.73 -0.48
CA LEU A 132 -0.53 -7.34 0.77
C LEU A 132 -0.43 -8.84 0.59
N GLY A 133 0.57 -9.46 1.18
CA GLY A 133 0.64 -10.91 1.31
C GLY A 133 -0.44 -11.47 2.25
N SER A 134 -0.52 -12.79 2.27
CA SER A 134 -1.36 -13.55 3.20
C SER A 134 -0.63 -13.91 4.50
N ASP A 135 0.62 -13.49 4.63
CA ASP A 135 1.47 -13.65 5.82
C ASP A 135 0.90 -12.88 7.04
N PRO A 136 1.40 -13.19 8.26
CA PRO A 136 0.92 -12.58 9.49
C PRO A 136 0.98 -11.06 9.50
N ASP A 137 2.02 -10.45 8.90
CA ASP A 137 2.18 -9.00 8.87
C ASP A 137 1.15 -8.35 7.95
N GLY A 138 0.87 -8.97 6.79
CA GLY A 138 -0.22 -8.55 5.93
C GLY A 138 -1.59 -8.64 6.62
N GLN A 139 -1.84 -9.67 7.44
CA GLN A 139 -3.08 -9.78 8.21
C GLN A 139 -3.15 -8.74 9.33
N ASN A 140 -2.05 -8.50 10.04
CA ASN A 140 -1.94 -7.49 11.06
C ASN A 140 -2.24 -6.09 10.49
N PHE A 141 -1.71 -5.79 9.30
CA PHE A 141 -1.98 -4.52 8.63
C PHE A 141 -3.47 -4.27 8.38
N ARG A 142 -4.20 -5.29 7.91
CA ARG A 142 -5.65 -5.18 7.68
C ARG A 142 -6.39 -4.82 8.97
N GLN A 143 -6.01 -5.45 10.08
CA GLN A 143 -6.61 -5.22 11.40
C GLN A 143 -6.30 -3.83 11.93
N VAL A 144 -5.04 -3.41 11.89
CA VAL A 144 -4.60 -2.08 12.36
C VAL A 144 -5.23 -0.97 11.55
N LEU A 145 -5.27 -1.09 10.22
CA LEU A 145 -5.90 -0.08 9.36
C LEU A 145 -7.38 0.06 9.68
N LYS A 146 -8.12 -1.06 9.80
CA LYS A 146 -9.53 -1.02 10.17
C LYS A 146 -9.75 -0.35 11.53
N ALA A 147 -8.96 -0.73 12.54
CA ALA A 147 -9.06 -0.13 13.87
C ALA A 147 -8.69 1.37 13.88
N ALA A 148 -7.74 1.80 13.04
CA ALA A 148 -7.38 3.20 12.88
C ALA A 148 -8.52 3.99 12.21
N MET A 149 -9.17 3.41 11.19
CA MET A 149 -10.33 4.02 10.55
C MET A 149 -11.52 4.18 11.51
N ASP A 150 -11.82 3.15 12.31
CA ASP A 150 -12.90 3.19 13.30
C ASP A 150 -12.69 4.31 14.34
N LYS A 151 -11.43 4.68 14.62
CA LYS A 151 -11.08 5.78 15.53
C LYS A 151 -11.02 7.16 14.87
N ALA A 152 -10.84 7.21 13.55
CA ALA A 152 -10.75 8.45 12.79
C ALA A 152 -12.12 8.99 12.34
N ALA A 153 -13.18 8.18 12.50
CA ALA A 153 -14.57 8.48 12.18
C ALA A 153 -15.18 9.55 13.07
#